data_AF-A0A942FSK6-F1
#
_entry.id   AF-A0A942FSK6-F1
#
_cell.length_a   1.000
_cell.length_b   1.000
_cell.length_c   1.000
_cell.angle_alpha   90.00
_cell.angle_beta   90.00
_cell.angle_gamma   90.00
#
_symmetry.space_group_name_H-M   'P 1'
#
loop_
_entity.id
_entity.type
_entity.pdbx_description
1 polymer ?
#
loop_
_entity_poly.entity_id
_entity_poly.type
_entity_poly.pdbx_seq_one_letter_code
_entity_poly.pdbx_strand_id
1 'polypeptide(L)'
;MGIIEGAQRRIRQLAIGSPAVGATTAVKAAVTDNGAQQVITTGITNPDVPRCLTATAGGTAGDVKAISVVVVGTNIHDQVITETLPAFTVNTTGTVTGVKAFKTVTSITIPAHDGTGATTAVGTGAKLGLDAPISRDTVVRVTFNGVRESTHPTVVVDSDEVEKNVITLSSTLDGSPVIVDFYET
;
A
#
# COMPACT_ATOMS: atom_id res chain seq x y z
N MET A 1 28.51 15.18 20.02
CA MET A 1 28.10 15.75 18.71
C MET A 1 27.72 17.20 18.97
N GLY A 2 28.53 18.15 18.50
CA GLY A 2 28.31 19.58 18.79
C GLY A 2 27.01 20.05 18.14
N ILE A 3 26.12 20.64 18.92
CA ILE A 3 24.91 21.28 18.41
C ILE A 3 25.38 22.57 17.72
N ILE A 4 25.17 22.69 16.42
CA ILE A 4 25.38 23.94 15.70
C ILE A 4 24.26 24.88 16.13
N GLU A 5 24.60 25.91 16.90
CA GLU A 5 23.65 26.98 17.27
C GLU A 5 22.99 27.54 16.00
N GLY A 6 21.66 27.46 15.92
CA GLY A 6 20.88 27.94 14.77
C GLY A 6 20.39 26.88 13.78
N ALA A 7 20.68 25.58 13.96
CA ALA A 7 20.10 24.54 13.10
C ALA A 7 18.58 24.40 13.35
N GLN A 8 17.76 24.77 12.37
CA GLN A 8 16.30 24.61 12.41
C GLN A 8 15.86 23.42 11.53
N ARG A 9 15.10 22.48 12.10
CA ARG A 9 14.37 21.48 11.30
C ARG A 9 13.10 22.13 10.77
N ARG A 10 12.87 22.07 9.46
CA ARG A 10 11.67 22.60 8.80
C ARG A 10 10.58 21.53 8.76
N ILE A 11 9.34 21.92 9.06
CA ILE A 11 8.17 21.08 8.79
C ILE A 11 8.03 20.98 7.27
N ARG A 12 8.04 19.76 6.73
CA ARG A 12 7.58 19.44 5.39
C ARG A 12 6.08 19.22 5.43
N GLN A 13 5.38 19.84 4.50
CA GLN A 13 3.98 19.55 4.22
C GLN A 13 3.88 18.71 2.96
N LEU A 14 3.32 17.51 3.09
CA LEU A 14 3.05 16.60 1.99
C LEU A 14 1.54 16.54 1.75
N ALA A 15 1.12 16.97 0.56
CA ALA A 15 -0.22 16.69 0.06
C ALA A 15 -0.23 15.29 -0.55
N ILE A 16 -0.82 14.31 0.15
CA ILE A 16 -0.93 12.93 -0.35
C ILE A 16 -1.85 12.86 -1.57
N GLY A 17 -2.88 13.72 -1.60
CA GLY A 17 -3.94 13.71 -2.59
C GLY A 17 -5.29 13.40 -1.96
N SER A 18 -6.18 12.77 -2.72
CA SER A 18 -7.57 12.50 -2.37
C SER A 18 -7.86 10.99 -2.39
N PRO A 19 -7.25 10.20 -1.49
CA PRO A 19 -7.39 8.76 -1.53
C PRO A 19 -8.82 8.31 -1.25
N ALA A 20 -9.37 7.50 -2.14
CA ALA A 20 -10.65 6.83 -1.94
C ALA A 20 -10.55 5.72 -0.88
N VAL A 21 -11.72 5.30 -0.37
CA VAL A 21 -11.85 4.05 0.40
C VAL A 21 -11.15 2.93 -0.37
N GLY A 22 -10.34 2.13 0.31
CA GLY A 22 -9.68 0.99 -0.31
C GLY A 22 -10.69 0.00 -0.91
N ALA A 23 -10.46 -0.45 -2.15
CA ALA A 23 -11.29 -1.45 -2.81
C ALA A 23 -10.46 -2.65 -3.26
N THR A 24 -11.03 -3.86 -3.18
CA THR A 24 -10.34 -5.14 -3.46
C THR A 24 -9.98 -5.34 -4.93
N THR A 25 -10.61 -4.58 -5.84
CA THR A 25 -10.44 -4.67 -7.29
C THR A 25 -9.85 -3.40 -7.91
N ALA A 26 -9.40 -2.45 -7.09
CA ALA A 26 -8.94 -1.14 -7.56
C ALA A 26 -7.77 -1.22 -8.54
N VAL A 27 -6.89 -2.22 -8.41
CA VAL A 27 -5.71 -2.39 -9.28
C VAL A 27 -5.95 -3.46 -10.34
N LYS A 28 -6.53 -4.60 -9.94
CA LYS A 28 -6.86 -5.71 -10.83
C LYS A 28 -8.13 -6.39 -10.36
N ALA A 29 -9.11 -6.49 -11.26
CA ALA A 29 -10.29 -7.31 -11.05
C ALA A 29 -9.91 -8.78 -10.82
N ALA A 30 -10.81 -9.54 -10.18
CA ALA A 30 -10.56 -10.94 -9.84
C ALA A 30 -10.14 -11.77 -11.07
N VAL A 31 -9.01 -12.47 -10.94
CA VAL A 31 -8.49 -13.41 -11.93
C VAL A 31 -8.77 -14.82 -11.44
N THR A 32 -9.51 -15.59 -12.23
CA THR A 32 -9.79 -17.00 -11.94
C THR A 32 -8.53 -17.83 -12.13
N ASP A 33 -8.29 -18.76 -11.21
CA ASP A 33 -7.20 -19.70 -11.32
C ASP A 33 -7.38 -20.62 -12.53
N ASN A 34 -6.29 -20.92 -13.23
CA ASN A 34 -6.28 -21.81 -14.40
C ASN A 34 -5.37 -23.03 -14.19
N GLY A 35 -5.00 -23.32 -12.93
CA GLY A 35 -4.08 -24.39 -12.55
C GLY A 35 -2.61 -24.09 -12.83
N ALA A 36 -2.27 -22.88 -13.28
CA ALA A 36 -0.89 -22.48 -13.58
C ALA A 36 -0.59 -21.07 -13.03
N GLN A 37 0.71 -20.75 -12.92
CA GLN A 37 1.12 -19.39 -12.58
C GLN A 37 0.70 -18.43 -13.68
N GLN A 38 0.08 -17.32 -13.28
CA GLN A 38 -0.35 -16.25 -14.17
C GLN A 38 0.50 -15.01 -13.93
N VAL A 39 1.09 -14.46 -15.00
CA VAL A 39 1.81 -13.19 -14.99
C VAL A 39 0.98 -12.17 -15.74
N ILE A 40 0.50 -11.16 -15.03
CA ILE A 40 -0.42 -10.16 -15.54
C ILE A 40 0.37 -8.88 -15.78
N THR A 41 0.36 -8.39 -17.02
CA THR A 41 1.00 -7.12 -17.43
C THR A 41 0.05 -6.17 -18.13
N THR A 42 -1.23 -6.53 -18.25
CA THR A 42 -2.27 -5.75 -18.93
C THR A 42 -3.54 -5.65 -18.09
N GLY A 43 -4.34 -4.62 -18.36
CA GLY A 43 -5.57 -4.33 -17.60
C GLY A 43 -5.28 -4.14 -16.11
N ILE A 44 -4.18 -3.44 -15.81
CA ILE A 44 -3.76 -3.01 -14.49
C ILE A 44 -4.07 -1.53 -14.38
N THR A 45 -4.74 -1.14 -13.31
CA THR A 45 -4.98 0.26 -12.95
C THR A 45 -4.00 0.64 -11.85
N ASN A 46 -3.34 1.80 -11.97
CA ASN A 46 -2.47 2.30 -10.91
C ASN A 46 -3.30 2.80 -9.72
N PRO A 47 -2.77 2.73 -8.48
CA PRO A 47 -3.38 3.36 -7.32
C PRO A 47 -3.67 4.86 -7.54
N ASP A 48 -4.70 5.36 -6.87
CA ASP A 48 -5.11 6.77 -6.90
C ASP A 48 -4.06 7.71 -6.28
N VAL A 49 -3.37 7.23 -5.25
CA VAL A 49 -2.19 7.83 -4.64
C VAL A 49 -1.20 6.71 -4.25
N PRO A 50 0.08 7.00 -3.99
CA PRO A 50 1.00 6.00 -3.46
C PRO A 50 0.48 5.39 -2.16
N ARG A 51 0.18 4.09 -2.17
CA ARG A 51 -0.43 3.37 -1.04
C ARG A 51 -0.14 1.88 -1.09
N CYS A 52 -0.33 1.20 0.03
CA CYS A 52 -0.15 -0.25 0.07
C CYS A 52 -1.20 -0.96 -0.79
N LEU A 53 -0.81 -2.10 -1.34
CA LEU A 53 -1.71 -2.96 -2.09
C LEU A 53 -2.28 -4.07 -1.22
N THR A 54 -3.39 -4.64 -1.66
CA THR A 54 -4.00 -5.83 -1.07
C THR A 54 -4.16 -6.90 -2.12
N ALA A 55 -4.06 -8.17 -1.73
CA ALA A 55 -4.53 -9.28 -2.55
C ALA A 55 -5.69 -9.96 -1.84
N THR A 56 -6.75 -10.28 -2.58
CA THR A 56 -7.97 -10.90 -2.04
C THR A 56 -8.22 -12.22 -2.75
N ALA A 57 -8.16 -13.32 -2.00
CA ALA A 57 -8.59 -14.64 -2.45
C ALA A 57 -10.11 -14.76 -2.30
N GLY A 58 -10.80 -15.13 -3.38
CA GLY A 58 -12.24 -15.36 -3.45
C GLY A 58 -12.57 -16.66 -4.20
N GLY A 59 -13.82 -16.79 -4.66
CA GLY A 59 -14.28 -17.99 -5.38
C GLY A 59 -14.49 -19.17 -4.43
N THR A 60 -14.13 -20.38 -4.86
CA THR A 60 -14.24 -21.62 -4.07
C THR A 60 -13.16 -21.63 -2.99
N ALA A 61 -13.58 -21.50 -1.72
CA ALA A 61 -12.66 -21.46 -0.59
C ALA A 61 -11.71 -22.68 -0.57
N GLY A 62 -12.24 -23.89 -0.76
CA GLY A 62 -11.46 -25.14 -0.76
C GLY A 62 -10.43 -25.30 -1.89
N ASP A 63 -10.42 -24.37 -2.85
CA ASP A 63 -9.40 -24.34 -3.90
C ASP A 63 -8.27 -23.37 -3.55
N VAL A 64 -8.41 -22.52 -2.51
CA VAL A 64 -7.40 -21.52 -2.14
C VAL A 64 -6.17 -22.18 -1.51
N LYS A 65 -5.07 -22.21 -2.25
CA LYS A 65 -3.72 -22.52 -1.76
C LYS A 65 -3.10 -21.36 -0.96
N ALA A 66 -2.20 -21.69 -0.04
CA ALA A 66 -1.32 -20.72 0.65
C ALA A 66 -0.22 -20.17 -0.26
N ILE A 67 -0.61 -19.43 -1.30
CA ILE A 67 0.30 -18.73 -2.23
C ILE A 67 0.48 -17.27 -1.82
N SER A 68 1.60 -16.69 -2.26
CA SER A 68 1.87 -15.26 -2.17
C SER A 68 1.80 -14.64 -3.57
N VAL A 69 1.07 -13.54 -3.67
CA VAL A 69 1.06 -12.70 -4.88
C VAL A 69 2.32 -11.83 -4.88
N VAL A 70 3.01 -11.75 -6.01
CA VAL A 70 4.17 -10.87 -6.19
C VAL A 70 3.78 -9.70 -7.08
N VAL A 71 4.03 -8.48 -6.62
CA VAL A 71 3.75 -7.25 -7.36
C VAL A 71 5.05 -6.53 -7.68
N VAL A 72 5.17 -6.08 -8.92
CA VAL A 72 6.25 -5.22 -9.40
C VAL A 72 5.64 -3.90 -9.88
N GLY A 73 6.28 -2.79 -9.55
CA GLY A 73 5.80 -1.46 -9.87
C GLY A 73 6.82 -0.40 -9.52
N THR A 74 6.37 0.82 -9.23
CA THR A 74 7.25 1.90 -8.79
C THR A 74 6.78 2.54 -7.48
N ASN A 75 7.74 3.07 -6.72
CA ASN A 75 7.45 3.92 -5.56
C ASN A 75 7.16 5.37 -5.98
N ILE A 76 6.96 6.27 -5.00
CA ILE A 76 6.67 7.69 -5.23
C ILE A 76 7.77 8.41 -6.05
N HIS A 77 9.02 7.95 -5.97
CA HIS A 77 10.17 8.48 -6.71
C HIS A 77 10.43 7.77 -8.04
N ASP A 78 9.46 7.00 -8.54
CA ASP A 78 9.55 6.24 -9.80
C ASP A 78 10.64 5.16 -9.82
N GLN A 79 11.18 4.78 -8.66
CA GLN A 79 12.12 3.67 -8.54
C GLN A 79 11.35 2.35 -8.56
N VAL A 80 11.90 1.36 -9.27
CA VAL A 80 11.29 0.04 -9.36
C VAL A 80 11.33 -0.65 -8.00
N ILE A 81 10.19 -1.14 -7.56
CA ILE A 81 10.04 -1.90 -6.32
C ILE A 81 9.28 -3.20 -6.60
N THR A 82 9.60 -4.21 -5.78
CA THR A 82 8.92 -5.50 -5.77
C THR A 82 8.44 -5.79 -4.35
N GLU A 83 7.22 -6.34 -4.24
CA GLU A 83 6.70 -6.86 -2.98
C GLU A 83 6.09 -8.24 -3.18
N THR A 84 6.48 -9.18 -2.31
CA THR A 84 5.78 -10.45 -2.12
C THR A 84 4.79 -10.26 -0.97
N LEU A 85 3.49 -10.26 -1.29
CA LEU A 85 2.44 -10.10 -0.28
C LEU A 85 2.38 -11.32 0.66
N PRO A 86 1.85 -11.17 1.89
CA PRO A 86 1.66 -12.29 2.79
C PRO A 86 0.89 -13.43 2.12
N ALA A 87 1.25 -14.68 2.43
CA ALA A 87 0.57 -15.82 1.85
C ALA A 87 -0.90 -15.86 2.30
N PHE A 88 -1.79 -16.32 1.43
CA PHE A 88 -3.15 -16.65 1.83
C PHE A 88 -3.17 -17.78 2.85
N THR A 89 -4.28 -17.90 3.58
CA THR A 89 -4.54 -19.07 4.42
C THR A 89 -5.20 -20.14 3.56
N VAL A 90 -4.71 -21.38 3.64
CA VAL A 90 -5.27 -22.50 2.86
C VAL A 90 -6.77 -22.67 3.12
N ASN A 91 -7.52 -23.03 2.09
CA ASN A 91 -8.95 -23.27 2.11
C ASN A 91 -9.81 -22.10 2.63
N THR A 92 -9.29 -20.88 2.58
CA THR A 92 -9.89 -19.71 3.22
C THR A 92 -9.87 -18.52 2.26
N THR A 93 -11.04 -17.93 2.00
CA THR A 93 -11.12 -16.64 1.32
C THR A 93 -10.75 -15.52 2.28
N GLY A 94 -10.13 -14.47 1.75
CA GLY A 94 -9.66 -13.40 2.61
C GLY A 94 -8.73 -12.43 1.91
N THR A 95 -8.40 -11.35 2.61
CA THR A 95 -7.52 -10.30 2.11
C THR A 95 -6.23 -10.28 2.90
N VAL A 96 -5.10 -10.26 2.19
CA VAL A 96 -3.78 -9.98 2.73
C VAL A 96 -3.36 -8.57 2.30
N THR A 97 -2.65 -7.86 3.18
CA THR A 97 -2.26 -6.46 2.94
C THR A 97 -0.74 -6.35 2.94
N GLY A 98 -0.21 -5.63 1.95
CA GLY A 98 1.20 -5.33 1.86
C GLY A 98 1.68 -4.29 2.87
N VAL A 99 2.97 -4.01 2.79
CA VAL A 99 3.67 -3.00 3.58
C VAL A 99 4.30 -1.91 2.71
N LYS A 100 4.55 -2.16 1.42
CA LYS A 100 5.13 -1.16 0.51
C LYS A 100 4.06 -0.33 -0.17
N ALA A 101 4.27 0.98 -0.28
CA ALA A 101 3.43 1.91 -1.02
C ALA A 101 3.82 1.96 -2.51
N PHE A 102 2.90 1.58 -3.38
CA PHE A 102 3.08 1.61 -4.82
C PHE A 102 2.42 2.86 -5.42
N LYS A 103 3.18 3.59 -6.24
CA LYS A 103 2.66 4.66 -7.12
C LYS A 103 2.12 4.07 -8.42
N THR A 104 2.84 3.10 -8.99
CA THR A 104 2.41 2.37 -10.19
C THR A 104 2.57 0.87 -9.99
N VAL A 105 1.82 0.10 -10.77
CA VAL A 105 1.93 -1.36 -10.85
C VAL A 105 2.13 -1.74 -12.31
N THR A 106 3.19 -2.52 -12.58
CA THR A 106 3.58 -2.94 -13.93
C THR A 106 3.39 -4.43 -14.15
N SER A 107 3.51 -5.24 -13.10
CA SER A 107 3.28 -6.69 -13.17
C SER A 107 2.71 -7.25 -11.88
N ILE A 108 1.82 -8.22 -11.99
CA ILE A 108 1.30 -9.02 -10.89
C ILE A 108 1.48 -10.49 -11.23
N THR A 109 2.19 -11.23 -10.39
CA THR A 109 2.37 -12.67 -10.52
C THR A 109 1.53 -13.39 -9.48
N ILE A 110 0.65 -14.27 -9.94
CA ILE A 110 -0.24 -15.09 -9.11
C ILE A 110 0.12 -16.56 -9.35
N PRO A 111 0.78 -17.23 -8.39
CA PRO A 111 1.00 -18.68 -8.46
C PRO A 111 -0.33 -19.44 -8.49
N ALA A 112 -0.30 -20.67 -9.04
CA ALA A 112 -1.48 -21.53 -9.10
C ALA A 112 -2.04 -21.84 -7.71
N HIS A 113 -3.35 -21.83 -7.60
CA HIS A 113 -4.08 -22.35 -6.45
C HIS A 113 -4.17 -23.89 -6.46
N ASP A 114 -4.85 -24.52 -5.50
CA ASP A 114 -4.96 -25.99 -5.39
C ASP A 114 -6.08 -26.54 -6.30
N GLY A 115 -6.95 -25.66 -6.81
CA GLY A 115 -7.96 -25.93 -7.83
C GLY A 115 -8.31 -24.66 -8.62
N THR A 116 -9.14 -24.79 -9.65
CA THR A 116 -9.44 -23.69 -10.60
C THR A 116 -10.63 -22.82 -10.19
N GLY A 117 -11.31 -23.12 -9.09
CA GLY A 117 -12.44 -22.32 -8.59
C GLY A 117 -12.03 -21.13 -7.75
N ALA A 118 -10.75 -21.03 -7.33
CA ALA A 118 -10.23 -19.88 -6.62
C ALA A 118 -10.09 -18.65 -7.55
N THR A 119 -10.21 -17.45 -6.99
CA THR A 119 -9.94 -16.20 -7.69
C THR A 119 -9.01 -15.33 -6.86
N THR A 120 -8.19 -14.52 -7.52
CA THR A 120 -7.35 -13.52 -6.84
C THR A 120 -7.56 -12.15 -7.46
N ALA A 121 -7.97 -11.17 -6.65
CA ALA A 121 -8.05 -9.75 -7.01
C ALA A 121 -6.93 -8.95 -6.35
N VAL A 122 -6.54 -7.82 -6.96
CA VAL A 122 -5.58 -6.87 -6.37
C VAL A 122 -6.23 -5.52 -6.19
N GLY A 123 -6.10 -4.98 -4.99
CA GLY A 123 -6.75 -3.77 -4.54
C GLY A 123 -5.80 -2.82 -3.83
N THR A 124 -6.38 -1.78 -3.24
CA THR A 124 -5.66 -0.76 -2.48
C THR A 124 -6.04 -0.81 -1.01
N GLY A 125 -5.06 -0.75 -0.11
CA GLY A 125 -5.27 -0.69 1.34
C GLY A 125 -5.23 0.74 1.90
N ALA A 126 -5.44 0.89 3.21
CA ALA A 126 -5.53 2.21 3.85
C ALA A 126 -4.17 2.86 4.18
N LYS A 127 -3.04 2.15 4.03
CA LYS A 127 -1.71 2.71 4.33
C LYS A 127 -1.27 3.59 3.17
N LEU A 128 -1.04 4.87 3.41
CA LEU A 128 -0.64 5.89 2.44
C LEU A 128 0.87 6.15 2.54
N GLY A 129 1.56 6.23 1.40
CA GLY A 129 3.01 6.42 1.36
C GLY A 129 3.45 7.86 1.63
N LEU A 130 4.51 8.03 2.42
CA LEU A 130 5.24 9.29 2.56
C LEU A 130 6.23 9.48 1.40
N ASP A 131 6.67 10.72 1.16
CA ASP A 131 7.58 11.08 0.07
C ASP A 131 9.06 11.11 0.48
N ALA A 132 9.38 10.75 1.72
CA ALA A 132 10.73 10.72 2.25
C ALA A 132 10.91 9.56 3.26
N PRO A 133 12.10 8.91 3.28
CA PRO A 133 12.47 8.03 4.38
C PRO A 133 12.54 8.79 5.71
N ILE A 134 11.99 8.22 6.76
CA ILE A 134 12.10 8.73 8.13
C ILE A 134 12.55 7.60 9.06
N SER A 135 13.44 7.90 10.00
CA SER A 135 14.01 6.93 10.94
C SER A 135 13.24 6.81 12.27
N ARG A 136 12.26 7.69 12.45
CA ARG A 136 11.36 7.73 13.62
C ARG A 136 10.08 8.46 13.24
N ASP A 137 9.02 8.26 14.01
CA ASP A 137 7.77 8.98 13.81
C ASP A 137 8.00 10.48 14.08
N THR A 138 7.96 11.27 13.00
CA THR A 138 8.08 12.74 13.03
C THR A 138 6.81 13.43 12.54
N VAL A 139 5.72 12.68 12.37
CA VAL A 139 4.44 13.26 11.96
C VAL A 139 3.95 14.18 13.07
N VAL A 140 3.68 15.43 12.71
CA VAL A 140 3.21 16.47 13.64
C VAL A 140 1.69 16.56 13.58
N ARG A 141 1.15 16.45 12.35
CA ARG A 141 -0.25 16.63 12.07
C ARG A 141 -0.63 15.90 10.79
N VAL A 142 -1.81 15.30 10.80
CA VAL A 142 -2.55 14.94 9.59
C VAL A 142 -3.82 15.79 9.54
N THR A 143 -4.10 16.32 8.36
CA THR A 143 -5.34 17.03 8.04
C THR A 143 -6.11 16.22 7.02
N PHE A 144 -7.33 15.86 7.34
CA PHE A 144 -8.25 15.14 6.48
C PHE A 144 -9.49 16.01 6.21
N ASN A 145 -9.79 16.25 4.94
CA ASN A 145 -10.87 17.15 4.52
C ASN A 145 -10.81 18.55 5.20
N GLY A 146 -9.59 19.10 5.34
CA GLY A 146 -9.37 20.39 6.02
C GLY A 146 -9.43 20.36 7.56
N VAL A 147 -9.77 19.22 8.16
CA VAL A 147 -9.86 19.05 9.62
C VAL A 147 -8.65 18.29 10.14
N ARG A 148 -8.04 18.75 11.24
CA ARG A 148 -6.96 18.02 11.90
C ARG A 148 -7.51 16.73 12.52
N GLU A 149 -6.88 15.59 12.23
CA GLU A 149 -7.19 14.32 12.90
C GLU A 149 -7.03 14.48 14.43
N SER A 150 -8.02 14.03 15.21
CA SER A 150 -7.96 14.08 16.67
C SER A 150 -7.02 13.04 17.26
N THR A 151 -6.87 11.91 16.54
CA THR A 151 -6.02 10.80 16.92
C THR A 151 -4.79 10.79 16.04
N HIS A 152 -3.62 10.58 16.64
CA HIS A 152 -2.38 10.45 15.89
C HIS A 152 -2.47 9.24 14.93
N PRO A 153 -2.06 9.37 13.66
CA PRO A 153 -2.08 8.24 12.73
C PRO A 153 -1.14 7.13 13.20
N THR A 154 -1.37 5.91 12.73
CA THR A 154 -0.34 4.87 12.83
C THR A 154 0.74 5.16 11.80
N VAL A 155 1.98 5.36 12.23
CA VAL A 155 3.12 5.65 11.37
C VAL A 155 4.08 4.46 11.36
N VAL A 156 4.41 3.96 10.17
CA VAL A 156 5.47 2.98 9.95
C VAL A 156 6.62 3.71 9.29
N VAL A 157 7.84 3.47 9.77
CA VAL A 157 9.04 4.20 9.41
C VAL A 157 10.10 3.25 8.91
N ASP A 158 10.90 3.72 7.98
CA ASP A 158 12.03 2.99 7.41
C ASP A 158 13.10 4.00 6.96
N SER A 159 14.37 3.76 7.32
CA SER A 159 15.45 4.73 7.14
C SER A 159 15.98 4.83 5.71
N ASP A 160 15.69 3.84 4.87
CA ASP A 160 16.36 3.64 3.58
C ASP A 160 15.40 3.25 2.45
N GLU A 161 14.22 2.71 2.75
CA GLU A 161 13.19 2.37 1.76
C GLU A 161 11.98 3.31 1.89
N VAL A 162 11.89 4.32 1.02
CA VAL A 162 10.80 5.31 1.04
C VAL A 162 9.42 4.65 0.94
N GLU A 163 9.28 3.57 0.18
CA GLU A 163 8.01 2.88 0.01
C GLU A 163 7.52 2.15 1.27
N LYS A 164 8.37 1.94 2.28
CA LYS A 164 7.96 1.37 3.57
C LYS A 164 7.52 2.42 4.58
N ASN A 165 7.73 3.71 4.27
CA ASN A 165 7.29 4.82 5.10
C ASN A 165 5.83 5.11 4.78
N VAL A 166 4.94 4.64 5.65
CA VAL A 166 3.49 4.73 5.42
C VAL A 166 2.76 5.21 6.66
N ILE A 167 1.64 5.89 6.45
CA ILE A 167 0.71 6.29 7.50
C ILE A 167 -0.65 5.65 7.30
N THR A 168 -1.35 5.37 8.40
CA THR A 168 -2.78 5.01 8.39
C THR A 168 -3.54 6.03 9.23
N LEU A 169 -4.50 6.71 8.63
CA LEU A 169 -5.36 7.66 9.33
C LEU A 169 -6.25 6.95 10.36
N SER A 170 -6.71 7.69 11.35
CA SER A 170 -7.73 7.17 12.29
C SER A 170 -9.13 7.22 11.66
N SER A 171 -9.38 8.25 10.83
CA SER A 171 -10.55 8.34 9.98
C SER A 171 -10.48 7.39 8.79
N THR A 172 -11.65 6.92 8.35
CA THR A 172 -11.77 6.16 7.09
C THR A 172 -11.60 7.11 5.91
N LEU A 173 -10.78 6.71 4.94
CA LEU A 173 -10.58 7.45 3.68
C LEU A 173 -11.88 7.49 2.88
N ASP A 174 -12.19 8.60 2.22
CA ASP A 174 -13.46 8.78 1.47
C ASP A 174 -13.30 9.54 0.14
N GLY A 175 -12.06 9.74 -0.32
CA GLY A 175 -11.76 10.60 -1.47
C GLY A 175 -11.54 12.06 -1.10
N SER A 176 -11.60 12.43 0.18
CA SER A 176 -11.24 13.78 0.62
C SER A 176 -9.73 14.01 0.66
N PRO A 177 -9.28 15.27 0.52
CA PRO A 177 -7.86 15.61 0.61
C PRO A 177 -7.20 15.21 1.93
N VAL A 178 -5.98 14.66 1.84
CA VAL A 178 -5.10 14.33 2.97
C VAL A 178 -3.80 15.12 2.87
N ILE A 179 -3.45 15.81 3.95
CA ILE A 179 -2.19 16.53 4.11
C ILE A 179 -1.47 16.03 5.36
N VAL A 180 -0.16 15.79 5.24
CA VAL A 180 0.71 15.32 6.32
C VAL A 180 1.82 16.33 6.56
N ASP A 181 1.91 16.85 7.78
CA ASP A 181 2.99 17.71 8.21
C ASP A 181 3.98 16.89 9.05
N PHE A 182 5.25 16.81 8.63
CA PHE A 182 6.29 16.01 9.32
C PHE A 182 7.69 16.61 9.16
N TYR A 183 8.68 16.10 9.90
CA TYR A 183 10.09 16.51 9.74
C TYR A 183 10.92 15.36 9.18
N GLU A 184 11.80 15.64 8.22
CA GLU A 184 12.81 14.68 7.79
C GLU A 184 13.80 14.40 8.94
N THR A 185 14.36 13.20 8.97
CA THR A 185 15.20 12.73 10.10
C THR A 185 16.65 12.59 9.78
#